data_AF-A0A2M8WP39-F1
#
_entry.id   AF-A0A2M8WP39-F1
#
_cell.length_a   1.000
_cell.length_b   1.000
_cell.length_c   1.000
_cell.angle_alpha   90.00
_cell.angle_beta   90.00
_cell.angle_gamma   90.00
#
_symmetry.space_group_name_H-M   'P 1'
#
loop_
_entity.id
_entity.type
_entity.pdbx_description
1 polymer ?
#
loop_
_entity_poly.entity_id
_entity_poly.type
_entity_poly.pdbx_seq_one_letter_code
_entity_poly.pdbx_strand_id
1 'polypeptide(L)'
;MKPEYIFIGPHKSGTTWIDNYLRNRGDVYLPQAMKETFFFDKQYHKGWDWYSSLYGERAPQHKICVEVAPSLLDKPEAAKRVAEDLPNVTVIGTLRNPIDRAIAHYFHYLKGGEPDWGFRKMAENHPAMVSNGLYYKNLNMWVELLGRDQVKLLNYHDLNTSPDGYVRKICDVLDLPYQKPEDDVLFARINEDGDPKFRLLARAARRGARSLRMSGMHWLVNAVRQPMVRRVVYGKPPDDTKRERLRHEAREFYEEFFDDFSHLDADFMFDTSEWRTQPDTTVATQQAATA
;
A
#
# COMPACT_ATOMS: atom_id res chain seq x y z
N MET A 1 5.19 -6.01 23.99
CA MET A 1 4.82 -6.66 22.71
C MET A 1 5.93 -6.39 21.70
N LYS A 2 6.22 -7.30 20.75
CA LYS A 2 7.13 -7.12 19.60
C LYS A 2 6.53 -7.80 18.37
N PRO A 3 6.37 -7.14 17.21
CA PRO A 3 5.95 -7.79 15.98
C PRO A 3 6.97 -8.82 15.53
N GLU A 4 6.48 -9.97 15.08
CA GLU A 4 7.26 -11.06 14.49
C GLU A 4 7.32 -10.90 12.97
N TYR A 5 6.26 -10.31 12.38
CA TYR A 5 6.16 -10.05 10.95
C TYR A 5 5.70 -8.61 10.68
N ILE A 6 6.27 -7.96 9.66
CA ILE A 6 5.87 -6.60 9.25
C ILE A 6 5.66 -6.54 7.74
N PHE A 7 4.44 -6.17 7.31
CA PHE A 7 4.17 -5.83 5.91
C PHE A 7 4.62 -4.39 5.65
N ILE A 8 5.79 -4.22 5.02
CA ILE A 8 6.47 -2.93 4.85
C ILE A 8 5.95 -2.10 3.67
N GLY A 9 5.07 -2.69 2.85
CA GLY A 9 4.39 -2.01 1.74
C GLY A 9 4.87 -2.44 0.35
N PRO A 10 4.82 -1.53 -0.65
CA PRO A 10 4.51 -0.09 -0.52
C PRO A 10 3.02 0.21 -0.33
N HIS A 11 2.66 1.49 -0.29
CA HIS A 11 1.29 1.92 -0.55
C HIS A 11 0.79 1.43 -1.92
N LYS A 12 -0.53 1.20 -1.99
CA LYS A 12 -1.27 0.86 -3.22
C LYS A 12 -0.99 -0.54 -3.80
N SER A 13 -0.50 -1.45 -2.97
CA SER A 13 -0.28 -2.87 -3.30
C SER A 13 -1.04 -3.85 -2.38
N GLY A 14 -2.24 -3.48 -1.92
CA GLY A 14 -3.14 -4.42 -1.25
C GLY A 14 -3.01 -4.54 0.27
N THR A 15 -2.18 -3.72 0.92
CA THR A 15 -1.96 -3.81 2.37
C THR A 15 -3.21 -3.62 3.24
N THR A 16 -4.18 -2.80 2.82
CA THR A 16 -5.47 -2.71 3.53
C THR A 16 -6.28 -4.01 3.43
N TRP A 17 -6.14 -4.76 2.33
CA TRP A 17 -6.84 -6.04 2.17
C TRP A 17 -6.23 -7.09 3.10
N ILE A 18 -4.90 -7.13 3.14
CA ILE A 18 -4.14 -7.98 4.06
C ILE A 18 -4.50 -7.69 5.52
N ASP A 19 -4.49 -6.41 5.93
CA ASP A 19 -4.87 -6.03 7.30
C ASP A 19 -6.29 -6.52 7.65
N ASN A 20 -7.25 -6.34 6.74
CA ASN A 20 -8.62 -6.82 6.95
C ASN A 20 -8.68 -8.36 7.05
N TYR A 21 -8.00 -9.08 6.16
CA TYR A 21 -7.94 -10.54 6.21
C TYR A 21 -7.36 -11.02 7.55
N LEU A 22 -6.20 -10.50 7.96
CA LEU A 22 -5.52 -10.91 9.18
C LEU A 22 -6.34 -10.60 10.45
N ARG A 23 -7.06 -9.48 10.49
CA ARG A 23 -7.97 -9.16 11.61
C ARG A 23 -9.12 -10.16 11.74
N ASN A 24 -9.70 -10.59 10.62
CA ASN A 24 -10.85 -11.51 10.62
C ASN A 24 -10.47 -12.96 10.93
N ARG A 25 -9.19 -13.33 10.83
CA ARG A 25 -8.75 -14.69 11.20
C ARG A 25 -8.91 -15.00 12.69
N GLY A 26 -8.77 -13.99 13.55
CA GLY A 26 -8.87 -14.13 15.01
C GLY A 26 -7.63 -14.72 15.72
N ASP A 27 -6.65 -15.24 14.98
CA ASP A 27 -5.41 -15.82 15.53
C ASP A 27 -4.15 -14.95 15.34
N VAL A 28 -4.32 -13.72 14.84
CA VAL A 28 -3.24 -12.75 14.58
C VAL A 28 -3.39 -11.51 15.45
N TYR A 29 -2.33 -11.13 16.16
CA TYR A 29 -2.32 -9.95 17.02
C TYR A 29 -1.79 -8.72 16.29
N LEU A 30 -2.70 -7.79 15.99
CA LEU A 30 -2.45 -6.53 15.28
C LEU A 30 -2.69 -5.31 16.19
N PRO A 31 -2.16 -4.12 15.82
CA PRO A 31 -2.55 -2.86 16.46
C PRO A 31 -4.08 -2.67 16.42
N GLN A 32 -4.68 -2.32 17.56
CA GLN A 32 -6.12 -2.17 17.74
C GLN A 32 -6.58 -0.71 17.65
N ALA A 33 -5.76 0.23 18.16
CA ALA A 33 -6.12 1.64 18.19
C ALA A 33 -6.14 2.31 16.80
N MET A 34 -5.33 1.79 15.87
CA MET A 34 -5.24 2.27 14.49
C MET A 34 -4.60 1.21 13.60
N LYS A 35 -4.91 1.22 12.31
CA LYS A 35 -4.29 0.31 11.33
C LYS A 35 -2.78 0.56 11.17
N GLU A 36 -2.41 1.81 10.86
CA GLU A 36 -1.03 2.20 10.55
C GLU A 36 -0.47 3.00 11.73
N THR A 37 0.49 2.42 12.45
CA THR A 37 1.05 3.02 13.68
C THR A 37 1.99 4.18 13.39
N PHE A 38 2.67 4.11 12.24
CA PHE A 38 3.76 5.01 11.86
C PHE A 38 4.89 5.08 12.92
N PHE A 39 5.10 4.01 13.69
CA PHE A 39 6.08 4.00 14.75
C PHE A 39 7.51 4.12 14.21
N PHE A 40 7.92 3.20 13.33
CA PHE A 40 9.29 3.16 12.83
C PHE A 40 9.65 4.33 11.91
N ASP A 41 8.69 5.02 11.29
CA ASP A 41 8.96 6.19 10.43
C ASP A 41 8.76 7.53 11.17
N LYS A 42 7.54 7.85 11.61
CA LYS A 42 7.15 9.22 12.05
C LYS A 42 7.06 9.38 13.56
N GLN A 43 6.80 8.30 14.29
CA GLN A 43 6.43 8.35 15.72
C GLN A 43 7.47 7.68 16.62
N TYR A 44 8.66 7.37 16.10
CA TYR A 44 9.69 6.63 16.82
C TYR A 44 10.10 7.28 18.15
N HIS A 45 10.14 8.62 18.16
CA HIS A 45 10.42 9.43 19.35
C HIS A 45 9.46 9.21 20.53
N LYS A 46 8.29 8.59 20.31
CA LYS A 46 7.34 8.28 21.38
C LYS A 46 7.70 7.05 22.21
N GLY A 47 8.69 6.29 21.75
CA GLY A 47 9.22 5.14 22.49
C GLY A 47 8.32 3.90 22.46
N TRP A 48 8.87 2.82 23.00
CA TRP A 48 8.27 1.48 22.92
C TRP A 48 6.98 1.32 23.73
N ASP A 49 6.85 2.06 24.84
CA ASP A 49 5.65 2.04 25.67
C ASP A 49 4.44 2.60 24.92
N TRP A 50 4.63 3.72 24.21
CA TRP A 50 3.60 4.27 23.34
C TRP A 50 3.23 3.28 22.24
N TYR A 51 4.22 2.67 21.58
CA TYR A 51 3.97 1.69 20.53
C TYR A 51 3.22 0.46 21.03
N SER A 52 3.65 -0.11 22.16
CA SER A 52 3.03 -1.27 22.78
C SER A 52 1.58 -0.99 23.20
N SER A 53 1.28 0.25 23.63
CA SER A 53 -0.09 0.65 24.00
C SER A 53 -1.10 0.56 22.85
N LEU A 54 -0.64 0.57 21.59
CA LEU A 54 -1.51 0.51 20.42
C LEU A 54 -2.15 -0.86 20.18
N TYR A 55 -1.59 -1.92 20.77
CA TYR A 55 -1.99 -3.32 20.52
C TYR A 55 -3.05 -3.85 21.51
N GLY A 56 -3.25 -3.18 22.65
CA GLY A 56 -4.19 -3.65 23.69
C GLY A 56 -3.70 -4.94 24.37
N GLU A 57 -4.62 -5.76 24.88
CA GLU A 57 -4.27 -7.04 25.53
C GLU A 57 -4.14 -8.18 24.50
N ARG A 58 -3.08 -9.00 24.59
CA ARG A 58 -2.91 -10.17 23.74
C ARG A 58 -3.74 -11.33 24.26
N ALA A 59 -4.82 -11.66 23.55
CA ALA A 59 -5.65 -12.81 23.86
C ALA A 59 -4.91 -14.16 23.63
N PRO A 60 -5.26 -15.24 24.37
CA PRO A 60 -4.57 -16.53 24.28
C PRO A 60 -4.57 -17.19 22.89
N GLN A 61 -5.58 -16.93 22.07
CA GLN A 61 -5.68 -17.48 20.71
C GLN A 61 -4.73 -16.82 19.71
N HIS A 62 -4.13 -15.67 20.04
CA HIS A 62 -3.21 -14.99 19.14
C HIS A 62 -1.86 -15.69 19.06
N LYS A 63 -1.56 -16.27 17.90
CA LYS A 63 -0.35 -17.06 17.65
C LYS A 63 0.86 -16.20 17.32
N ILE A 64 0.66 -15.19 16.47
CA ILE A 64 1.74 -14.30 16.01
C ILE A 64 1.36 -12.83 16.18
N CYS A 65 2.36 -11.97 16.31
CA CYS A 65 2.19 -10.51 16.29
C CYS A 65 2.62 -9.94 14.94
N VAL A 66 1.74 -9.14 14.32
CA VAL A 66 1.96 -8.57 12.98
C VAL A 66 1.81 -7.06 13.01
N GLU A 67 2.53 -6.36 12.14
CA GLU A 67 2.24 -4.97 11.77
C GLU A 67 2.03 -4.85 10.26
N VAL A 68 1.07 -4.03 9.83
CA VAL A 68 0.87 -3.67 8.42
C VAL A 68 1.16 -2.19 8.24
N ALA A 69 2.39 -1.88 7.81
CA ALA A 69 2.94 -0.54 7.73
C ALA A 69 3.47 -0.23 6.31
N PRO A 70 2.57 0.11 5.35
CA PRO A 70 2.94 0.28 3.95
C PRO A 70 3.88 1.46 3.64
N SER A 71 4.15 2.32 4.63
CA SER A 71 5.02 3.49 4.48
C SER A 71 6.50 3.20 4.73
N LEU A 72 6.87 1.97 5.14
CA LEU A 72 8.22 1.67 5.59
C LEU A 72 9.19 1.32 4.45
N LEU A 73 8.70 0.70 3.37
CA LEU A 73 9.55 0.12 2.32
C LEU A 73 10.66 1.07 1.84
N ASP A 74 10.33 2.33 1.57
CA ASP A 74 11.24 3.35 1.03
C ASP A 74 11.92 4.24 2.09
N LYS A 75 12.01 3.80 3.36
CA LYS A 75 12.48 4.61 4.49
C LYS A 75 13.73 4.04 5.16
N PRO A 76 14.94 4.54 4.84
CA PRO A 76 16.17 4.03 5.42
C PRO A 76 16.27 4.13 6.94
N GLU A 77 15.81 5.24 7.51
CA GLU A 77 15.80 5.40 8.97
C GLU A 77 14.85 4.41 9.63
N ALA A 78 13.72 4.10 9.00
CA ALA A 78 12.78 3.12 9.53
C ALA A 78 13.33 1.70 9.44
N ALA A 79 13.99 1.34 8.32
CA ALA A 79 14.63 0.04 8.15
C ALA A 79 15.70 -0.21 9.21
N LYS A 80 16.55 0.79 9.49
CA LYS A 80 17.56 0.73 10.56
C LYS A 80 16.93 0.49 11.93
N ARG A 81 15.90 1.27 12.28
CA ARG A 81 15.18 1.12 13.55
C ARG A 81 14.54 -0.25 13.70
N VAL A 82 13.92 -0.78 12.63
CA VAL A 82 13.34 -2.13 12.64
C VAL A 82 14.43 -3.17 12.86
N ALA A 83 15.57 -3.10 12.16
CA ALA A 83 16.67 -4.04 12.33
C ALA A 83 17.31 -3.98 13.73
N GLU A 84 17.44 -2.79 14.32
CA GLU A 84 17.97 -2.59 15.66
C GLU A 84 17.01 -3.11 16.75
N ASP A 85 15.72 -2.79 16.66
CA ASP A 85 14.75 -3.12 17.71
C ASP A 85 14.19 -4.55 17.61
N LEU A 86 14.14 -5.09 16.39
CA LEU A 86 13.51 -6.35 16.03
C LEU A 86 14.42 -7.22 15.12
N PRO A 87 15.61 -7.65 15.59
CA PRO A 87 16.60 -8.33 14.74
C PRO A 87 16.11 -9.66 14.13
N ASN A 88 15.10 -10.30 14.71
CA ASN A 88 14.54 -11.58 14.23
C ASN A 88 13.22 -11.41 13.43
N VAL A 89 12.84 -10.17 13.07
CA VAL A 89 11.57 -9.91 12.37
C VAL A 89 11.63 -10.37 10.92
N THR A 90 10.54 -10.93 10.41
CA THR A 90 10.39 -11.13 8.96
C THR A 90 9.64 -9.96 8.35
N VAL A 91 10.21 -9.32 7.34
CA VAL A 91 9.55 -8.23 6.59
C VAL A 91 8.98 -8.74 5.27
N ILE A 92 7.79 -8.26 4.92
CA ILE A 92 7.06 -8.71 3.73
C ILE A 92 6.77 -7.51 2.82
N GLY A 93 7.33 -7.55 1.61
CA GLY A 93 7.01 -6.63 0.52
C GLY A 93 5.85 -7.16 -0.32
N THR A 94 4.83 -6.34 -0.55
CA THR A 94 3.69 -6.69 -1.43
C THR A 94 3.86 -5.93 -2.74
N LEU A 95 4.36 -6.58 -3.78
CA LEU A 95 4.74 -5.92 -5.02
C LEU A 95 3.58 -5.90 -6.02
N ARG A 96 3.43 -4.79 -6.73
CA ARG A 96 2.44 -4.58 -7.79
C ARG A 96 3.16 -4.03 -9.01
N ASN A 97 2.65 -4.23 -10.23
CA ASN A 97 3.17 -3.51 -11.39
C ASN A 97 3.43 -2.02 -11.03
N PRO A 98 4.68 -1.53 -11.14
CA PRO A 98 5.07 -0.24 -10.58
C PRO A 98 4.35 0.94 -11.24
N ILE A 99 4.03 0.84 -12.53
CA ILE A 99 3.22 1.82 -13.27
C ILE A 99 1.80 1.87 -12.71
N ASP A 100 1.15 0.70 -12.58
CA ASP A 100 -0.22 0.62 -12.03
C ASP A 100 -0.29 1.12 -10.60
N ARG A 101 0.74 0.83 -9.80
CA ARG A 101 0.87 1.32 -8.44
C ARG A 101 1.02 2.85 -8.43
N ALA A 102 1.87 3.41 -9.28
CA ALA A 102 2.08 4.85 -9.38
C ALA A 102 0.79 5.57 -9.80
N ILE A 103 0.04 5.05 -10.78
CA ILE A 103 -1.28 5.56 -11.18
C ILE A 103 -2.29 5.45 -10.03
N ALA A 104 -2.32 4.34 -9.31
CA ALA A 104 -3.17 4.20 -8.13
C ALA A 104 -2.79 5.19 -7.01
N HIS A 105 -1.52 5.60 -6.93
CA HIS A 105 -1.03 6.61 -6.00
C HIS A 105 -1.38 8.03 -6.49
N TYR A 106 -1.33 8.29 -7.80
CA TYR A 106 -1.84 9.51 -8.43
C TYR A 106 -3.30 9.78 -8.03
N PHE A 107 -4.18 8.79 -8.20
CA PHE A 107 -5.58 8.93 -7.77
C PHE A 107 -5.74 9.09 -6.27
N HIS A 108 -4.85 8.51 -5.46
CA HIS A 108 -4.83 8.75 -4.03
C HIS A 108 -4.52 10.23 -3.70
N TYR A 109 -3.59 10.86 -4.43
CA TYR A 109 -3.32 12.30 -4.32
C TYR A 109 -4.45 13.16 -4.88
N LEU A 110 -5.15 12.77 -5.95
CA LEU A 110 -6.33 13.53 -6.39
C LEU A 110 -7.47 13.46 -5.38
N LYS A 111 -7.71 12.27 -4.83
CA LYS A 111 -8.58 12.09 -3.66
C LYS A 111 -8.06 12.88 -2.45
N GLY A 112 -6.75 13.14 -2.43
CA GLY A 112 -6.01 14.16 -1.67
C GLY A 112 -6.71 15.49 -1.50
N GLY A 113 -7.37 15.90 -2.57
CA GLY A 113 -7.61 17.28 -2.92
C GLY A 113 -6.44 17.91 -3.66
N GLU A 114 -5.37 17.16 -3.97
CA GLU A 114 -4.32 17.68 -4.86
C GLU A 114 -4.93 18.04 -6.22
N PRO A 115 -4.44 19.09 -6.89
CA PRO A 115 -4.93 19.49 -8.19
C PRO A 115 -4.45 18.46 -9.23
N ASP A 116 -5.20 18.36 -10.31
CA ASP A 116 -4.84 17.50 -11.44
C ASP A 116 -3.79 18.23 -12.28
N TRP A 117 -2.53 18.00 -11.97
CA TRP A 117 -1.39 18.63 -12.65
C TRP A 117 -0.86 17.83 -13.85
N GLY A 118 -1.46 16.66 -14.14
CA GLY A 118 -0.85 15.65 -15.02
C GLY A 118 0.15 14.78 -14.26
N PHE A 119 0.45 13.59 -14.81
CA PHE A 119 1.23 12.56 -14.12
C PHE A 119 2.64 13.05 -13.77
N ARG A 120 3.36 13.62 -14.75
CA ARG A 120 4.73 14.12 -14.57
C ARG A 120 4.87 15.10 -13.41
N LYS A 121 4.09 16.17 -13.46
CA LYS A 121 4.14 17.24 -12.43
C LYS A 121 3.67 16.74 -11.07
N MET A 122 2.76 15.77 -11.03
CA MET A 122 2.41 15.09 -9.78
C MET A 122 3.59 14.26 -9.24
N ALA A 123 4.35 13.56 -10.10
CA ALA A 123 5.54 12.82 -9.72
C ALA A 123 6.64 13.75 -9.18
N GLU A 124 6.87 14.89 -9.82
CA GLU A 124 7.83 15.91 -9.40
C GLU A 124 7.49 16.47 -8.01
N ASN A 125 6.20 16.79 -7.77
CA ASN A 125 5.73 17.30 -6.48
C ASN A 125 5.64 16.22 -5.39
N HIS A 126 5.46 14.96 -5.79
CA HIS A 126 5.35 13.82 -4.89
C HIS A 126 6.22 12.65 -5.36
N PRO A 127 7.54 12.71 -5.15
CA PRO A 127 8.47 11.71 -5.67
C PRO A 127 8.16 10.26 -5.26
N ALA A 128 7.54 10.06 -4.08
CA ALA A 128 7.02 8.78 -3.60
C ALA A 128 5.98 8.12 -4.52
N MET A 129 5.42 8.87 -5.48
CA MET A 129 4.60 8.31 -6.55
C MET A 129 5.39 7.36 -7.44
N VAL A 130 6.67 7.66 -7.70
CA VAL A 130 7.58 6.86 -8.54
C VAL A 130 8.54 6.06 -7.66
N SER A 131 9.23 6.71 -6.71
CA SER A 131 10.32 6.08 -5.94
C SER A 131 9.90 4.85 -5.12
N ASN A 132 8.65 4.77 -4.66
CA ASN A 132 8.12 3.59 -3.97
C ASN A 132 7.92 2.37 -4.90
N GLY A 133 8.03 2.57 -6.22
CA GLY A 133 7.99 1.52 -7.24
C GLY A 133 9.37 1.00 -7.63
N LEU A 134 10.45 1.61 -7.15
CA LEU A 134 11.83 1.11 -7.30
C LEU A 134 12.07 0.04 -6.23
N TYR A 135 11.46 -1.12 -6.44
CA TYR A 135 11.39 -2.20 -5.46
C TYR A 135 12.74 -2.78 -5.15
N TYR A 136 13.57 -3.10 -6.15
CA TYR A 136 14.89 -3.68 -5.90
C TYR A 136 15.74 -2.74 -5.06
N LYS A 137 15.83 -1.47 -5.46
CA LYS A 137 16.53 -0.43 -4.70
C LYS A 137 16.08 -0.38 -3.24
N ASN A 138 14.76 -0.35 -3.01
CA ASN A 138 14.22 -0.22 -1.66
C ASN A 138 14.40 -1.52 -0.84
N LEU A 139 14.20 -2.69 -1.46
CA LEU A 139 14.32 -4.01 -0.81
C LEU A 139 15.76 -4.37 -0.48
N ASN A 140 16.73 -3.97 -1.32
CA ASN A 140 18.13 -4.30 -1.09
C ASN A 140 18.63 -3.77 0.26
N MET A 141 18.19 -2.58 0.66
CA MET A 141 18.47 -2.03 1.98
C MET A 141 17.95 -2.91 3.13
N TRP A 142 16.77 -3.51 2.97
CA TRP A 142 16.23 -4.44 3.98
C TRP A 142 17.02 -5.74 4.01
N VAL A 143 17.46 -6.23 2.84
CA VAL A 143 18.32 -7.42 2.74
C VAL A 143 19.69 -7.19 3.36
N GLU A 144 20.29 -6.02 3.18
CA GLU A 144 21.57 -5.65 3.79
C GLU A 144 21.49 -5.60 5.33
N LEU A 145 20.34 -5.18 5.88
CA LEU A 145 20.14 -5.01 7.32
C LEU A 145 19.66 -6.28 8.04
N LEU A 146 18.78 -7.07 7.41
CA LEU A 146 18.12 -8.23 8.02
C LEU A 146 18.57 -9.56 7.41
N GLY A 147 19.28 -9.55 6.29
CA GLY A 147 19.56 -10.75 5.52
C GLY A 147 18.41 -11.18 4.60
N ARG A 148 18.75 -11.91 3.54
CA ARG A 148 17.81 -12.29 2.48
C ARG A 148 16.66 -13.16 2.98
N ASP A 149 16.91 -14.02 3.97
CA ASP A 149 15.91 -14.98 4.48
C ASP A 149 14.76 -14.28 5.23
N GLN A 150 15.02 -13.13 5.85
CA GLN A 150 14.03 -12.33 6.58
C GLN A 150 13.22 -11.39 5.67
N VAL A 151 13.53 -11.33 4.36
CA VAL A 151 12.79 -10.51 3.38
C VAL A 151 11.96 -11.41 2.47
N LYS A 152 10.63 -11.40 2.66
CA LYS A 152 9.69 -12.17 1.83
C LYS A 152 8.91 -11.24 0.89
N LEU A 153 8.48 -11.78 -0.24
CA LEU A 153 7.71 -11.04 -1.24
C LEU A 153 6.38 -11.73 -1.55
N LEU A 154 5.37 -10.91 -1.79
CA LEU A 154 4.06 -11.33 -2.30
C LEU A 154 3.74 -10.57 -3.58
N ASN A 155 3.13 -11.23 -4.55
CA ASN A 155 2.67 -10.58 -5.78
C ASN A 155 1.20 -10.15 -5.63
N TYR A 156 0.94 -8.85 -5.72
CA TYR A 156 -0.41 -8.29 -5.70
C TYR A 156 -1.30 -8.81 -6.85
N HIS A 157 -0.71 -9.23 -7.97
CA HIS A 157 -1.45 -9.81 -9.09
C HIS A 157 -2.27 -11.04 -8.65
N ASP A 158 -1.68 -11.90 -7.81
CA ASP A 158 -2.31 -13.11 -7.30
C ASP A 158 -3.63 -12.83 -6.58
N LEU A 159 -3.75 -11.69 -5.90
CA LEU A 159 -4.98 -11.30 -5.21
C LEU A 159 -6.16 -11.19 -6.19
N ASN A 160 -5.91 -10.82 -7.45
CA ASN A 160 -6.97 -10.64 -8.45
C ASN A 160 -7.23 -11.91 -9.26
N THR A 161 -6.22 -12.75 -9.49
CA THR A 161 -6.34 -13.98 -10.29
C THR A 161 -6.70 -15.21 -9.47
N SER A 162 -6.20 -15.31 -8.25
CA SER A 162 -6.49 -16.41 -7.33
C SER A 162 -6.45 -15.91 -5.88
N PRO A 163 -7.54 -15.30 -5.38
CA PRO A 163 -7.62 -14.86 -3.98
C PRO A 163 -7.27 -15.95 -2.97
N ASP A 164 -7.74 -17.18 -3.19
CA ASP A 164 -7.37 -18.34 -2.36
C ASP A 164 -5.89 -18.68 -2.43
N GLY A 165 -5.29 -18.62 -3.63
CA GLY A 165 -3.85 -18.80 -3.81
C GLY A 165 -3.03 -17.72 -3.11
N TYR A 166 -3.48 -16.47 -3.17
CA TYR A 166 -2.85 -15.36 -2.48
C TYR A 166 -2.92 -15.52 -0.95
N VAL A 167 -4.06 -15.97 -0.43
CA VAL A 167 -4.21 -16.29 1.01
C VAL A 167 -3.27 -17.40 1.44
N ARG A 168 -3.12 -18.46 0.64
CA ARG A 168 -2.15 -19.53 0.94
C ARG A 168 -0.74 -18.96 1.05
N LYS A 169 -0.32 -18.15 0.07
CA LYS A 169 0.99 -17.48 0.12
C LYS A 169 1.16 -16.59 1.35
N ILE A 170 0.12 -15.83 1.76
CA ILE A 170 0.15 -15.04 3.01
C ILE A 170 0.34 -15.96 4.23
N CYS A 171 -0.40 -17.07 4.30
CA CYS A 171 -0.29 -18.00 5.42
C CYS A 171 1.10 -18.65 5.46
N ASP A 172 1.64 -19.03 4.30
CA ASP A 172 2.96 -19.64 4.17
C ASP A 172 4.07 -18.69 4.64
N VAL A 173 4.04 -17.40 4.25
CA VAL A 173 5.07 -16.42 4.71
C VAL A 173 4.96 -16.06 6.18
N LEU A 174 3.79 -16.31 6.80
CA LEU A 174 3.52 -16.06 8.21
C LEU A 174 3.61 -17.34 9.08
N ASP A 175 3.96 -18.48 8.48
CA ASP A 175 3.98 -19.79 9.13
C ASP A 175 2.64 -20.15 9.83
N LEU A 176 1.52 -19.76 9.21
CA LEU A 176 0.18 -19.99 9.72
C LEU A 176 -0.54 -21.09 8.93
N PRO A 177 -1.48 -21.83 9.55
CA PRO A 177 -2.36 -22.70 8.80
C PRO A 177 -3.27 -21.87 7.88
N TYR A 178 -3.51 -22.39 6.68
CA TYR A 178 -4.48 -21.82 5.77
C TYR A 178 -5.85 -21.71 6.45
N GLN A 179 -6.43 -20.52 6.37
CA GLN A 179 -7.80 -20.25 6.78
C GLN A 179 -8.48 -19.51 5.64
N LYS A 180 -9.58 -20.07 5.15
CA LYS A 180 -10.35 -19.46 4.07
C LYS A 180 -10.81 -18.06 4.51
N PRO A 181 -10.61 -17.02 3.69
CA PRO A 181 -11.18 -15.70 3.96
C PRO A 181 -12.71 -15.77 3.92
N GLU A 182 -13.37 -14.94 4.72
CA GLU A 182 -14.82 -14.76 4.63
C GLU A 182 -15.19 -14.18 3.25
N ASP A 183 -16.38 -14.51 2.76
CA ASP A 183 -16.81 -14.13 1.40
C ASP A 183 -16.83 -12.59 1.23
N ASP A 184 -17.19 -11.85 2.27
CA ASP A 184 -17.16 -10.38 2.26
C ASP A 184 -15.74 -9.80 2.12
N VAL A 185 -14.72 -10.47 2.67
CA VAL A 185 -13.30 -10.11 2.51
C VAL A 185 -12.81 -10.44 1.09
N LEU A 186 -13.25 -11.57 0.52
CA LEU A 186 -12.95 -11.96 -0.86
C LEU A 186 -13.53 -10.98 -1.89
N PHE A 187 -14.78 -10.56 -1.69
CA PHE A 187 -15.51 -9.68 -2.61
C PHE A 187 -15.37 -8.20 -2.28
N ALA A 188 -14.79 -7.85 -1.12
CA ALA A 188 -14.27 -6.51 -0.85
C ALA A 188 -13.05 -6.24 -1.73
N ARG A 189 -13.28 -6.11 -3.05
CA ARG A 189 -12.51 -5.15 -3.85
C ARG A 189 -12.47 -3.88 -3.02
N ILE A 190 -11.30 -3.55 -2.48
CA ILE A 190 -11.14 -2.30 -1.75
C ILE A 190 -11.42 -1.21 -2.75
N ASN A 191 -12.62 -0.66 -2.62
CA ASN A 191 -13.20 0.27 -3.55
C ASN A 191 -12.15 1.28 -4.00
N GLU A 192 -11.99 1.40 -5.32
CA GLU A 192 -11.51 2.63 -5.93
C GLU A 192 -12.60 3.70 -5.73
N ASP A 193 -12.84 4.04 -4.45
CA ASP A 193 -13.80 5.05 -4.02
C ASP A 193 -13.39 6.37 -4.70
N GLY A 194 -14.24 6.81 -5.62
CA GLY A 194 -13.94 7.76 -6.69
C GLY A 194 -13.53 9.18 -6.31
N ASP A 195 -13.22 9.96 -7.35
CA ASP A 195 -12.61 11.30 -7.25
C ASP A 195 -13.54 12.28 -6.52
N PRO A 196 -13.07 13.05 -5.52
CA PRO A 196 -13.94 13.93 -4.76
C PRO A 196 -14.46 15.09 -5.60
N LYS A 197 -15.79 15.31 -5.59
CA LYS A 197 -16.45 16.37 -6.40
C LYS A 197 -15.98 17.79 -6.02
N PHE A 198 -15.55 18.01 -4.77
CA PHE A 198 -15.08 19.30 -4.27
C PHE A 198 -13.70 19.17 -3.61
N ARG A 199 -12.63 19.33 -4.39
CA ARG A 199 -11.22 19.08 -4.00
C ARG A 199 -10.72 19.98 -2.85
N LEU A 200 -11.13 21.25 -2.82
CA LEU A 200 -10.80 22.19 -1.73
C LEU A 200 -11.41 21.75 -0.39
N LEU A 201 -12.65 21.27 -0.41
CA LEU A 201 -13.35 20.78 0.78
C LEU A 201 -12.69 19.50 1.30
N ALA A 202 -12.26 18.59 0.41
CA ALA A 202 -11.51 17.39 0.80
C ALA A 202 -10.16 17.73 1.47
N ARG A 203 -9.42 18.72 0.93
CA ARG A 203 -8.17 19.23 1.52
C ARG A 203 -8.39 19.88 2.89
N ALA A 204 -9.41 20.73 3.01
CA ALA A 204 -9.79 21.39 4.26
C ALA A 204 -10.25 20.37 5.30
N ALA A 205 -11.09 19.40 4.93
CA ALA A 205 -11.53 18.30 5.79
C ALA A 205 -10.34 17.46 6.29
N ARG A 206 -9.31 17.26 5.48
CA ARG A 206 -8.13 16.48 5.87
C ARG A 206 -7.19 17.22 6.82
N ARG A 207 -6.96 18.52 6.58
CA ARG A 207 -6.25 19.40 7.53
C ARG A 207 -7.03 19.56 8.84
N GLY A 208 -8.35 19.70 8.74
CA GLY A 208 -9.28 19.77 9.87
C GLY A 208 -9.34 18.47 10.65
N ALA A 209 -9.38 17.30 9.98
CA ALA A 209 -9.39 15.98 10.62
C ALA A 209 -8.10 15.71 11.43
N ARG A 210 -6.97 16.28 11.02
CA ARG A 210 -5.71 16.21 11.77
C ARG A 210 -5.79 17.00 13.09
N SER A 211 -6.52 18.12 13.10
CA SER A 211 -6.78 18.92 14.32
C SER A 211 -7.93 18.36 15.16
N LEU A 212 -8.97 17.79 14.52
CA LEU A 212 -10.13 17.17 15.17
C LEU A 212 -9.78 15.85 15.88
N ARG A 213 -8.84 15.06 15.34
CA ARG A 213 -8.30 13.86 16.02
C ARG A 213 -7.57 14.17 17.32
N MET A 214 -7.08 15.40 17.49
CA MET A 214 -6.43 15.87 18.73
C MET A 214 -7.43 16.46 19.74
N SER A 215 -8.71 16.60 19.38
CA SER A 215 -9.72 17.36 20.14
C SER A 215 -10.87 16.50 20.71
N GLY A 216 -10.79 15.17 20.62
CA GLY A 216 -11.79 14.27 21.24
C GLY A 216 -13.20 14.25 20.61
N MET A 217 -13.41 14.94 19.48
CA MET A 217 -14.73 15.07 18.82
C MET A 217 -15.02 13.92 17.83
N HIS A 218 -15.06 12.69 18.34
CA HIS A 218 -15.29 11.47 17.54
C HIS A 218 -16.66 11.45 16.81
N TRP A 219 -17.65 12.22 17.27
CA TRP A 219 -19.00 12.25 16.67
C TRP A 219 -19.05 12.90 15.28
N LEU A 220 -18.20 13.90 14.99
CA LEU A 220 -18.12 14.55 13.68
C LEU A 220 -17.47 13.66 12.61
N VAL A 221 -16.55 12.77 13.01
CA VAL A 221 -15.93 11.78 12.10
C VAL A 221 -16.95 10.73 11.67
N ASN A 222 -17.88 10.35 12.55
CA ASN A 222 -18.94 9.39 12.24
C ASN A 222 -20.07 9.99 11.37
N ALA A 223 -20.27 11.31 11.39
CA ALA A 223 -21.22 11.98 10.48
C ALA A 223 -20.80 11.89 9.00
N VAL A 224 -19.49 11.81 8.71
CA VAL A 224 -18.94 11.64 7.36
C VAL A 224 -19.17 10.22 6.80
N ARG A 225 -19.53 9.24 7.64
CA ARG A 225 -19.82 7.86 7.24
C ARG A 225 -21.24 7.67 6.68
N GLN A 226 -22.09 8.69 6.70
CA GLN A 226 -23.44 8.58 6.12
C GLN A 226 -23.37 8.44 4.58
N PRO A 227 -24.14 7.51 3.98
CA PRO A 227 -24.09 7.22 2.54
C PRO A 227 -24.35 8.45 1.65
N MET A 228 -25.15 9.39 2.13
CA MET A 228 -25.50 10.62 1.42
C MET A 228 -24.32 11.60 1.33
N VAL A 229 -23.56 11.77 2.42
CA VAL A 229 -22.33 12.58 2.46
C VAL A 229 -21.23 11.90 1.64
N ARG A 230 -21.15 10.57 1.70
CA ARG A 230 -20.19 9.78 0.91
C ARG A 230 -20.39 9.98 -0.61
N ARG A 231 -21.63 10.09 -1.10
CA ARG A 231 -21.95 10.33 -2.52
C ARG A 231 -21.72 11.78 -2.99
N VAL A 232 -21.70 12.73 -2.07
CA VAL A 232 -21.40 14.17 -2.34
C VAL A 232 -19.89 14.43 -2.27
N VAL A 233 -19.19 13.75 -1.36
CA VAL A 233 -17.75 13.91 -1.11
C VAL A 233 -16.91 13.04 -2.04
N TYR A 234 -17.35 11.82 -2.37
CA TYR A 234 -16.65 10.91 -3.30
C TYR A 234 -17.46 10.83 -4.60
N GLY A 235 -16.85 11.26 -5.70
CA GLY A 235 -17.44 11.20 -7.03
C GLY A 235 -17.34 9.81 -7.66
N LYS A 236 -17.53 9.74 -8.98
CA LYS A 236 -17.45 8.49 -9.73
C LYS A 236 -16.00 7.96 -9.74
N PRO A 237 -15.80 6.63 -9.86
CA PRO A 237 -14.48 6.06 -10.15
C PRO A 237 -13.84 6.79 -11.34
N PRO A 238 -12.50 6.88 -11.41
CA PRO A 238 -11.83 7.45 -12.57
C PRO A 238 -12.30 6.77 -13.85
N ASP A 239 -12.62 7.58 -14.86
CA ASP A 239 -12.95 7.09 -16.21
C ASP A 239 -11.78 6.24 -16.75
N ASP A 240 -12.08 5.10 -17.38
CA ASP A 240 -11.07 4.20 -17.94
C ASP A 240 -10.20 4.92 -18.98
N THR A 241 -10.76 5.91 -19.68
CA THR A 241 -10.02 6.78 -20.60
C THR A 241 -8.91 7.58 -19.90
N LYS A 242 -9.15 8.03 -18.66
CA LYS A 242 -8.16 8.76 -17.87
C LYS A 242 -7.06 7.83 -17.38
N ARG A 243 -7.41 6.59 -17.01
CA ARG A 243 -6.41 5.58 -16.63
C ARG A 243 -5.48 5.27 -17.78
N GLU A 244 -6.01 5.10 -18.99
CA GLU A 244 -5.19 4.81 -20.17
C GLU A 244 -4.28 6.00 -20.53
N ARG A 245 -4.80 7.22 -20.48
CA ARG A 245 -3.96 8.42 -20.66
C ARG A 245 -2.82 8.49 -19.64
N LEU A 246 -3.11 8.25 -18.36
CA LEU A 246 -2.09 8.24 -17.32
C LEU A 246 -1.09 7.09 -17.48
N ARG A 247 -1.52 5.91 -17.99
CA ARG A 247 -0.61 4.82 -18.37
C ARG A 247 0.36 5.28 -19.44
N HIS A 248 -0.13 5.98 -20.46
CA HIS A 248 0.71 6.56 -21.50
C HIS A 248 1.69 7.61 -20.95
N GLU A 249 1.23 8.55 -20.12
CA GLU A 249 2.09 9.56 -19.48
C GLU A 249 3.16 8.89 -18.59
N ALA A 250 2.79 7.87 -17.81
CA ALA A 250 3.70 7.15 -16.93
C ALA A 250 4.81 6.38 -17.66
N ARG A 251 4.69 6.15 -18.98
CA ARG A 251 5.72 5.48 -19.78
C ARG A 251 7.05 6.22 -19.76
N GLU A 252 7.06 7.54 -19.56
CA GLU A 252 8.31 8.31 -19.45
C GLU A 252 9.19 7.85 -18.27
N PHE A 253 8.58 7.22 -17.25
CA PHE A 253 9.27 6.65 -16.09
C PHE A 253 9.54 5.14 -16.24
N TYR A 254 9.19 4.51 -17.36
CA TYR A 254 9.30 3.07 -17.52
C TYR A 254 10.75 2.59 -17.48
N GLU A 255 11.67 3.34 -18.11
CA GLU A 255 13.10 3.03 -18.07
C GLU A 255 13.64 3.00 -16.64
N GLU A 256 13.21 3.95 -15.78
CA GLU A 256 13.58 3.96 -14.36
C GLU A 256 13.12 2.69 -13.62
N PHE A 257 11.96 2.12 -13.99
CA PHE A 257 11.47 0.88 -13.41
C PHE A 257 12.10 -0.37 -14.01
N PHE A 258 12.43 -0.36 -15.31
CA PHE A 258 12.86 -1.53 -16.06
C PHE A 258 14.15 -2.14 -15.51
N ASP A 259 15.14 -1.29 -15.23
CA ASP A 259 16.41 -1.72 -14.64
C ASP A 259 16.15 -2.32 -13.24
N ASP A 260 15.32 -1.65 -12.44
CA ASP A 260 15.02 -2.07 -11.06
C ASP A 260 14.31 -3.44 -11.01
N PHE A 261 13.25 -3.66 -11.80
CA PHE A 261 12.55 -4.93 -11.73
C PHE A 261 13.28 -6.08 -12.44
N SER A 262 14.25 -5.80 -13.32
CA SER A 262 15.11 -6.85 -13.89
C SER A 262 16.01 -7.47 -12.82
N HIS A 263 16.42 -6.70 -11.82
CA HIS A 263 17.12 -7.23 -10.65
C HIS A 263 16.20 -8.01 -9.70
N LEU A 264 14.89 -7.74 -9.68
CA LEU A 264 13.95 -8.54 -8.88
C LEU A 264 13.84 -9.99 -9.35
N ASP A 265 13.81 -10.22 -10.67
CA ASP A 265 13.79 -11.60 -11.18
C ASP A 265 15.08 -12.36 -10.80
N ALA A 266 16.23 -11.69 -10.93
CA ALA A 266 17.54 -12.29 -10.70
C ALA A 266 17.79 -12.59 -9.21
N ASP A 267 17.56 -11.60 -8.33
CA ASP A 267 18.03 -11.65 -6.94
C ASP A 267 16.92 -12.09 -5.98
N PHE A 268 15.66 -11.91 -6.36
CA PHE A 268 14.50 -12.27 -5.54
C PHE A 268 13.69 -13.44 -6.10
N MET A 269 14.01 -13.95 -7.29
CA MET A 269 13.23 -14.96 -8.01
C MET A 269 11.75 -14.56 -8.13
N PHE A 270 11.50 -13.25 -8.26
CA PHE A 270 10.16 -12.68 -8.35
C PHE A 270 9.82 -12.46 -9.83
N ASP A 271 8.82 -13.16 -10.35
CA ASP A 271 8.41 -13.07 -11.76
C ASP A 271 7.81 -11.70 -12.09
N THR A 272 8.50 -10.93 -12.92
CA THR A 272 8.08 -9.61 -13.41
C THR A 272 7.64 -9.62 -14.88
N SER A 273 7.47 -10.78 -15.50
CA SER A 273 7.12 -10.92 -16.92
C SER A 273 5.88 -10.11 -17.32
N GLU A 274 4.86 -10.09 -16.49
CA GLU A 274 3.64 -9.29 -16.70
C GLU A 274 3.84 -7.78 -16.59
N TRP A 275 4.94 -7.33 -16.00
CA TRP A 275 5.27 -5.91 -15.91
C TRP A 275 6.00 -5.43 -17.16
N ARG A 276 6.59 -6.38 -17.90
CA ARG A 276 7.34 -6.15 -19.14
C ARG A 276 6.46 -6.02 -20.38
N THR A 277 5.22 -6.50 -20.33
CA THR A 277 4.28 -6.39 -21.44
C THR A 277 3.83 -4.95 -21.60
N GLN A 278 4.43 -4.25 -22.57
CA GLN A 278 3.89 -2.98 -23.05
C GLN A 278 2.48 -3.22 -23.62
N PRO A 279 1.44 -2.48 -23.22
CA PRO A 279 0.23 -2.42 -24.01
C PRO A 279 0.58 -1.72 -25.32
N ASP A 280 0.69 -2.52 -26.37
CA ASP A 280 0.79 -2.21 -27.80
C ASP A 280 0.78 -0.71 -28.16
N THR A 281 1.87 -0.24 -28.76
CA THR A 281 2.01 1.08 -29.43
C THR A 281 1.05 1.29 -30.62
N THR A 282 0.18 0.32 -30.92
CA THR A 282 -0.63 0.28 -32.13
C THR A 282 -1.80 1.28 -32.15
N VAL A 283 -2.13 1.94 -31.04
CA VAL A 283 -3.23 2.92 -30.99
C VAL A 283 -2.78 4.34 -31.40
N ALA A 284 -1.47 4.66 -31.33
CA ALA A 284 -0.98 5.99 -31.69
C ALA A 284 -0.92 6.23 -33.21
N THR A 285 -0.84 5.18 -34.02
CA THR A 285 -0.70 5.31 -35.48
C THR A 285 -2.04 5.40 -36.22
N GLN A 286 -3.18 5.08 -35.59
CA GLN A 286 -4.49 5.16 -36.24
C GLN A 286 -5.20 6.51 -36.09
N GLN A 287 -4.75 7.40 -35.20
CA GLN A 287 -5.26 8.78 -35.10
C GLN A 287 -4.42 9.81 -35.88
N ALA A 288 -3.24 9.43 -36.36
CA ALA A 288 -2.41 10.26 -37.25
C ALA A 288 -2.66 10.01 -38.75
N ALA A 289 -3.49 9.02 -39.10
CA ALA A 289 -3.82 8.67 -40.49
C ALA A 289 -5.21 9.15 -40.94
N THR A 290 -5.93 9.89 -40.10
CA THR A 290 -7.28 10.43 -40.40
C THR A 290 -7.43 11.91 -40.06
N ALA A 291 -6.32 12.66 -39.98
CA ALA A 291 -6.30 14.13 -39.90
C ALA A 291 -5.74 14.73 -41.19
#